data_AF-A0A5J5C1U9-F1
#
_entry.id   AF-A0A5J5C1U9-F1
#
_cell.length_a   1.000
_cell.length_b   1.000
_cell.length_c   1.000
_cell.angle_alpha   90.00
_cell.angle_beta   90.00
_cell.angle_gamma   90.00
#
_symmetry.space_group_name_H-M   'P 1'
#
loop_
_entity.id
_entity.type
_entity.pdbx_description
1 polymer ?
#
loop_
_entity_poly.entity_id
_entity_poly.type
_entity_poly.pdbx_seq_one_letter_code
_entity_poly.pdbx_strand_id
1 'polypeptide(L)'
;MVACLLPVLVECRIRHYKFNVVMRNSTRLCSSKPIVTVNGRFPGPTIYAREDDSVIVHVVNHVKYNLSIHWHGIRQLRTGWADGPAYITQCPIQPGQSFVYNFTITGQRGTLLWHAHILWLRATVHGALVILPKPGVPYPFPAPHKEVVVILGEWWKSDVEAVINEAVKSGVGPKCFRCSHHQWPSRTCL
;
A
#
# COMPACT_ATOMS: atom_id res chain seq x y z
N MET A 1 -14.60 -16.42 -49.03
CA MET A 1 -14.21 -16.72 -47.62
C MET A 1 -14.48 -15.48 -46.79
N VAL A 2 -15.52 -15.49 -45.97
CA VAL A 2 -15.80 -14.40 -45.04
C VAL A 2 -15.00 -14.68 -43.77
N ALA A 3 -13.94 -13.91 -43.54
CA ALA A 3 -13.16 -13.98 -42.30
C ALA A 3 -14.01 -13.39 -41.17
N CYS A 4 -14.54 -14.26 -40.32
CA CYS A 4 -15.26 -13.85 -39.12
C CYS A 4 -14.23 -13.38 -38.08
N LEU A 5 -14.00 -12.07 -38.01
CA LEU A 5 -13.22 -11.45 -36.95
C LEU A 5 -14.03 -11.52 -35.65
N LEU A 6 -13.78 -12.55 -34.84
CA LEU A 6 -14.32 -12.60 -33.48
C LEU A 6 -13.73 -11.42 -32.69
N PRO A 7 -14.54 -10.57 -32.05
CA PRO A 7 -14.03 -9.50 -31.20
C PRO A 7 -13.27 -10.13 -30.04
N VAL A 8 -12.03 -9.68 -29.83
CA VAL A 8 -11.26 -10.02 -28.65
C VAL A 8 -12.03 -9.47 -27.44
N LEU A 9 -12.63 -10.35 -26.65
CA LEU A 9 -13.26 -9.97 -25.39
C LEU A 9 -12.16 -9.48 -24.45
N VAL A 10 -11.98 -8.16 -24.39
CA VAL A 10 -11.14 -7.52 -23.37
C VAL A 10 -11.91 -7.56 -22.05
N GLU A 11 -11.64 -8.58 -21.25
CA GLU A 11 -12.24 -8.75 -19.93
C GLU A 11 -11.51 -7.85 -18.90
N CYS A 12 -11.69 -6.54 -19.01
CA CYS A 12 -11.24 -5.59 -17.99
C CYS A 12 -12.20 -5.68 -16.79
N ARG A 13 -11.73 -6.20 -15.65
CA ARG A 13 -12.55 -6.27 -14.43
C ARG A 13 -12.28 -5.08 -13.53
N ILE A 14 -13.34 -4.55 -12.93
CA ILE A 14 -13.22 -3.53 -11.89
C ILE A 14 -13.00 -4.21 -10.54
N ARG A 15 -11.91 -3.86 -9.85
CA ARG A 15 -11.56 -4.35 -8.52
C ARG A 15 -11.88 -3.29 -7.49
N HIS A 16 -12.81 -3.59 -6.59
CA HIS A 16 -13.20 -2.69 -5.51
C HIS A 16 -12.50 -3.05 -4.20
N TYR A 17 -11.87 -2.07 -3.58
CA TYR A 17 -11.27 -2.18 -2.26
C TYR A 17 -11.77 -1.06 -1.35
N LYS A 18 -11.94 -1.36 -0.07
CA LYS A 18 -12.24 -0.37 0.96
C LYS A 18 -11.13 -0.36 2.01
N PHE A 19 -10.52 0.80 2.20
CA PHE A 19 -9.44 1.04 3.14
C PHE A 19 -9.97 1.93 4.26
N ASN A 20 -10.33 1.33 5.39
CA ASN A 20 -10.66 2.07 6.60
C ASN A 20 -9.37 2.30 7.38
N VAL A 21 -8.89 3.54 7.40
CA VAL A 21 -7.64 3.89 8.10
C VAL A 21 -7.96 4.20 9.55
N VAL A 22 -7.40 3.41 10.47
CA VAL A 22 -7.75 3.42 11.89
C VAL A 22 -6.51 3.30 12.76
N MET A 23 -6.61 3.84 13.99
CA MET A 23 -5.61 3.60 15.04
C MET A 23 -5.79 2.20 15.62
N ARG A 24 -4.69 1.45 15.77
CA ARG A 24 -4.67 0.17 16.49
C ARG A 24 -3.43 0.07 17.36
N ASN A 25 -3.59 -0.47 18.57
CA ASN A 25 -2.45 -0.82 19.40
C ASN A 25 -1.74 -2.04 18.80
N SER A 26 -0.42 -1.94 18.64
CA SER A 26 0.42 -3.03 18.19
C SER A 26 1.57 -3.23 19.16
N THR A 27 1.84 -4.49 19.48
CA THR A 27 2.91 -4.89 20.40
C THR A 27 4.01 -5.58 19.62
N ARG A 28 5.22 -5.03 19.71
CA ARG A 28 6.44 -5.60 19.12
C ARG A 28 7.63 -5.23 20.01
N LEU A 29 8.63 -6.11 20.09
CA LEU A 29 9.82 -5.89 20.91
C LEU A 29 9.47 -5.52 22.37
N CYS A 30 8.39 -6.08 22.91
CA CYS A 30 7.87 -5.82 24.26
C CYS A 30 7.49 -4.38 24.55
N SER A 31 7.12 -3.65 23.51
CA SER A 31 6.58 -2.31 23.61
C SER A 31 5.26 -2.25 22.85
N SER A 32 4.23 -1.76 23.52
CA SER A 32 2.93 -1.48 22.90
C SER A 32 2.88 -0.01 22.54
N LYS A 33 2.48 0.30 21.30
CA LYS A 33 2.17 1.66 20.87
C LYS A 33 0.97 1.68 19.93
N PRO A 34 0.17 2.75 19.91
CA PRO A 34 -0.81 2.93 18.86
C PRO A 34 -0.10 3.21 17.52
N ILE A 35 -0.59 2.59 16.45
CA ILE A 35 -0.12 2.79 15.08
C ILE A 35 -1.30 3.04 14.15
N VAL A 36 -1.07 3.77 13.06
CA VAL A 36 -2.04 3.92 11.97
C VAL A 36 -1.98 2.67 11.10
N THR A 37 -3.15 2.08 10.82
CA THR A 37 -3.28 0.84 10.06
C THR A 37 -4.41 0.93 9.04
N VAL A 38 -4.38 0.06 8.03
CA VAL A 38 -5.49 -0.11 7.09
C VAL A 38 -6.29 -1.34 7.50
N ASN A 39 -7.60 -1.18 7.70
CA ASN A 39 -8.52 -2.22 8.14
C ASN A 39 -8.06 -2.96 9.42
N GLY A 40 -7.33 -2.25 10.28
CA GLY A 40 -6.78 -2.81 11.53
C GLY A 40 -5.61 -3.78 11.34
N ARG A 41 -5.02 -3.87 10.15
CA ARG A 41 -3.93 -4.80 9.81
C ARG A 41 -2.60 -4.09 9.65
N PHE A 42 -1.54 -4.73 10.14
CA PHE A 42 -0.14 -4.32 9.93
C PHE A 42 0.74 -5.56 9.65
N PRO A 43 1.34 -5.69 8.45
CA PRO A 43 1.12 -4.85 7.27
C PRO A 43 -0.34 -4.81 6.80
N GLY A 44 -0.69 -3.82 5.99
CA GLY A 44 -2.03 -3.66 5.43
C GLY A 44 -2.42 -4.79 4.44
N PRO A 45 -3.68 -4.82 3.98
CA PRO A 45 -4.15 -5.83 3.05
C PRO A 45 -3.38 -5.79 1.72
N THR A 46 -3.11 -6.98 1.15
CA THR A 46 -2.59 -7.07 -0.21
C THR A 46 -3.69 -6.77 -1.21
N ILE A 47 -3.39 -5.92 -2.20
CA ILE A 47 -4.25 -5.70 -3.36
C ILE A 47 -3.88 -6.74 -4.41
N TYR A 48 -4.86 -7.50 -4.88
CA TYR A 48 -4.70 -8.39 -6.03
C TYR A 48 -5.48 -7.84 -7.22
N ALA A 49 -4.79 -7.66 -8.34
CA ALA A 49 -5.39 -7.28 -9.61
C ALA A 49 -4.76 -8.12 -10.73
N ARG A 50 -5.37 -8.11 -11.90
CA ARG A 50 -4.74 -8.58 -13.14
C ARG A 50 -4.28 -7.38 -13.96
N GLU A 51 -3.34 -7.62 -14.85
CA GLU A 51 -2.99 -6.68 -15.90
C GLU A 51 -4.27 -6.22 -16.64
N ASP A 52 -4.38 -4.92 -16.86
CA ASP A 52 -5.52 -4.18 -17.42
C ASP A 52 -6.80 -4.12 -16.56
N ASP A 53 -6.81 -4.63 -15.32
CA ASP A 53 -7.91 -4.34 -14.39
C ASP A 53 -7.96 -2.84 -14.04
N SER A 54 -9.18 -2.31 -13.86
CA SER A 54 -9.40 -1.02 -13.19
C SER A 54 -9.50 -1.24 -11.69
N VAL A 55 -8.73 -0.52 -10.90
CA VAL A 55 -8.70 -0.62 -9.45
C VAL A 55 -9.33 0.62 -8.84
N ILE A 56 -10.37 0.40 -8.04
CA ILE A 56 -11.07 1.43 -7.29
C ILE A 56 -10.84 1.18 -5.80
N VAL A 57 -10.13 2.09 -5.14
CA VAL A 57 -9.90 2.02 -3.70
C VAL A 57 -10.56 3.20 -3.00
N HIS A 58 -11.60 2.90 -2.22
CA HIS A 58 -12.25 3.87 -1.36
C HIS A 58 -11.52 3.93 -0.02
N VAL A 59 -10.78 5.01 0.19
CA VAL A 59 -10.02 5.27 1.43
C VAL A 59 -10.84 6.18 2.33
N VAL A 60 -11.08 5.74 3.57
CA VAL A 60 -11.79 6.50 4.60
C VAL A 60 -10.83 6.75 5.76
N ASN A 61 -10.60 8.01 6.08
CA ASN A 61 -9.66 8.41 7.13
C ASN A 61 -10.39 8.57 8.48
N HIS A 62 -10.23 7.60 9.39
CA HIS A 62 -10.77 7.69 10.75
C HIS A 62 -9.73 8.11 11.79
N VAL A 63 -8.53 8.54 11.37
CA VAL A 63 -7.47 8.98 12.29
C VAL A 63 -7.36 10.49 12.32
N LYS A 64 -6.72 11.02 13.36
CA LYS A 64 -6.49 12.46 13.55
C LYS A 64 -5.45 13.07 12.60
N TYR A 65 -4.75 12.23 11.85
CA TYR A 65 -3.68 12.65 10.94
C TYR A 65 -4.23 12.88 9.53
N ASN A 66 -3.65 13.84 8.82
CA ASN A 66 -3.82 13.93 7.37
C ASN A 66 -3.22 12.70 6.70
N LEU A 67 -3.89 12.20 5.64
CA LEU A 67 -3.53 10.96 4.99
C LEU A 67 -3.48 11.13 3.47
N SER A 68 -2.57 10.42 2.82
CA SER A 68 -2.65 10.10 1.40
C SER A 68 -2.04 8.72 1.15
N ILE A 69 -2.48 8.01 0.12
CA ILE A 69 -1.99 6.68 -0.25
C ILE A 69 -1.42 6.75 -1.67
N HIS A 70 -0.20 6.23 -1.85
CA HIS A 70 0.47 6.10 -3.13
C HIS A 70 0.59 4.64 -3.55
N TRP A 71 0.38 4.41 -4.85
CA TRP A 71 0.41 3.10 -5.51
C TRP A 71 1.78 2.91 -6.18
N HIS A 72 2.80 2.71 -5.35
CA HIS A 72 4.19 2.73 -5.78
C HIS A 72 4.48 1.74 -6.91
N GLY A 73 4.96 2.31 -8.03
CA GLY A 73 5.26 1.59 -9.26
C GLY A 73 4.11 1.54 -10.26
N ILE A 74 2.87 1.88 -9.89
CA ILE A 74 1.78 2.05 -10.86
C ILE A 74 2.05 3.30 -11.69
N ARG A 75 2.00 3.18 -13.02
CA ARG A 75 2.38 4.26 -13.94
C ARG A 75 1.45 5.48 -13.93
N GLN A 76 0.23 5.34 -13.41
CA GLN A 76 -0.81 6.37 -13.37
C GLN A 76 -1.03 7.07 -14.73
N LEU A 77 -1.13 6.27 -15.81
CA LEU A 77 -1.31 6.80 -17.15
C LEU A 77 -2.64 7.56 -17.24
N ARG A 78 -2.54 8.90 -17.36
CA ARG A 78 -3.68 9.83 -17.39
C ARG A 78 -4.54 9.82 -16.12
N THR A 79 -4.02 9.31 -15.00
CA THR A 79 -4.71 9.25 -13.70
C THR A 79 -3.87 9.86 -12.58
N GLY A 80 -3.10 10.90 -12.88
CA GLY A 80 -2.17 11.53 -11.93
C GLY A 80 -2.83 12.01 -10.63
N TRP A 81 -4.11 12.40 -10.66
CA TRP A 81 -4.88 12.76 -9.46
C TRP A 81 -5.05 11.60 -8.46
N ALA A 82 -4.87 10.35 -8.90
CA ALA A 82 -4.93 9.15 -8.09
C ALA A 82 -3.52 8.66 -7.69
N ASP A 83 -2.46 9.43 -7.96
CA ASP A 83 -1.10 8.98 -7.68
C ASP A 83 -0.79 8.90 -6.18
N GLY A 84 -1.22 9.88 -5.37
CA GLY A 84 -1.08 9.81 -3.92
C GLY A 84 -0.13 10.78 -3.21
N PRO A 85 0.99 11.24 -3.79
CA PRO A 85 1.90 12.16 -3.10
C PRO A 85 1.22 13.47 -2.68
N ALA A 86 1.06 13.64 -1.36
CA ALA A 86 0.40 14.81 -0.80
C ALA A 86 1.16 16.10 -1.17
N TYR A 87 0.40 17.15 -1.50
CA TYR A 87 0.90 18.46 -1.94
C TYR A 87 1.64 18.46 -3.29
N ILE A 88 1.67 17.33 -4.00
CA ILE A 88 2.18 17.22 -5.37
C ILE A 88 1.03 16.91 -6.33
N THR A 89 0.31 15.81 -6.10
CA THR A 89 -0.79 15.37 -6.99
C THR A 89 -2.18 15.53 -6.37
N GLN A 90 -2.25 15.67 -5.05
CA GLN A 90 -3.51 15.89 -4.34
C GLN A 90 -3.31 16.61 -3.00
N CYS A 91 -4.37 17.24 -2.51
CA CYS A 91 -4.48 17.62 -1.11
C CYS A 91 -4.66 16.36 -0.23
N PRO A 92 -4.19 16.38 1.04
CA PRO A 92 -4.39 15.26 1.95
C PRO A 92 -5.85 15.02 2.31
N ILE A 93 -6.22 13.75 2.46
CA ILE A 93 -7.50 13.30 3.02
C ILE A 93 -7.52 13.70 4.50
N GLN A 94 -8.35 14.68 4.83
CA GLN A 94 -8.49 15.18 6.21
C GLN A 94 -9.13 14.14 7.13
N PRO A 95 -8.96 14.25 8.46
CA PRO A 95 -9.67 13.43 9.44
C PRO A 95 -11.19 13.41 9.18
N GLY A 96 -11.78 12.23 9.20
CA GLY A 96 -13.21 12.01 8.94
C GLY A 96 -13.62 12.05 7.47
N GLN A 97 -12.72 12.41 6.55
CA GLN A 97 -13.00 12.49 5.12
C GLN A 97 -12.61 11.20 4.38
N SER A 98 -13.07 11.10 3.14
CA SER A 98 -12.79 9.97 2.25
C SER A 98 -12.35 10.42 0.88
N PHE A 99 -11.60 9.57 0.19
CA PHE A 99 -11.19 9.78 -1.20
C PHE A 99 -11.23 8.46 -1.97
N VAL A 100 -11.59 8.52 -3.26
CA VAL A 100 -11.64 7.36 -4.14
C VAL A 100 -10.48 7.44 -5.12
N TYR A 101 -9.55 6.51 -4.99
CA TYR A 101 -8.51 6.29 -5.99
C TYR A 101 -9.08 5.41 -7.09
N ASN A 102 -8.98 5.86 -8.34
CA ASN A 102 -9.45 5.12 -9.51
C ASN A 102 -8.40 5.21 -10.62
N PHE A 103 -7.84 4.06 -10.97
CA PHE A 103 -6.81 3.95 -12.01
C PHE A 103 -6.85 2.57 -12.69
N THR A 104 -6.29 2.50 -13.89
CA THR A 104 -6.18 1.25 -14.65
C THR A 104 -4.73 0.79 -14.70
N ILE A 105 -4.51 -0.51 -14.51
CA ILE A 105 -3.16 -1.10 -14.51
C ILE A 105 -2.76 -1.48 -15.93
N THR A 106 -2.18 -0.55 -16.68
CA THR A 106 -1.87 -0.78 -18.11
C THR A 106 -0.49 -1.41 -18.32
N GLY A 107 -0.47 -2.64 -18.83
CA GLY A 107 0.77 -3.30 -19.26
C GLY A 107 1.81 -3.47 -18.15
N GLN A 108 1.35 -3.77 -16.93
CA GLN A 108 2.20 -4.07 -15.78
C GLN A 108 1.81 -5.44 -15.22
N ARG A 109 2.80 -6.20 -14.74
CA ARG A 109 2.63 -7.50 -14.08
C ARG A 109 3.76 -7.69 -13.08
N GLY A 110 3.51 -8.43 -12.00
CA GLY A 110 4.48 -8.71 -10.95
C GLY A 110 4.09 -8.13 -9.59
N THR A 111 5.09 -7.87 -8.76
CA THR A 111 4.90 -7.41 -7.37
C THR A 111 5.28 -5.94 -7.26
N LEU A 112 4.34 -5.14 -6.79
CA LEU A 112 4.48 -3.73 -6.43
C LEU A 112 4.08 -3.55 -4.96
N LEU A 113 4.00 -2.30 -4.52
CA LEU A 113 3.59 -1.95 -3.16
C LEU A 113 2.69 -0.72 -3.16
N TRP A 114 1.92 -0.56 -2.10
CA TRP A 114 1.21 0.68 -1.81
C TRP A 114 1.63 1.15 -0.42
N HIS A 115 1.68 2.46 -0.20
CA HIS A 115 2.06 3.03 1.08
C HIS A 115 1.48 4.42 1.29
N ALA A 116 1.39 4.87 2.55
CA ALA A 116 1.08 6.26 2.81
C ALA A 116 2.15 7.19 2.21
N HIS A 117 1.74 8.30 1.60
CA HIS A 117 2.66 9.25 0.97
C HIS A 117 2.51 10.66 1.52
N ILE A 118 2.37 10.71 2.84
CA ILE A 118 2.41 11.90 3.66
C ILE A 118 2.98 11.50 5.04
N LEU A 119 3.70 12.42 5.67
CA LEU A 119 4.34 12.18 6.96
C LEU A 119 5.26 10.92 6.92
N TRP A 120 5.64 10.37 8.07
CA TRP A 120 6.34 9.09 8.19
C TRP A 120 5.39 7.90 8.36
N LEU A 121 4.11 8.08 8.04
CA LEU A 121 3.06 7.05 8.18
C LEU A 121 3.32 5.80 7.34
N ARG A 122 4.14 5.86 6.27
CA ARG A 122 4.55 4.68 5.50
C ARG A 122 5.24 3.60 6.35
N ALA A 123 5.75 3.93 7.53
CA ALA A 123 6.31 2.97 8.47
C ALA A 123 5.27 1.92 8.91
N THR A 124 3.97 2.26 8.96
CA THR A 124 2.90 1.34 9.39
C THR A 124 1.74 1.23 8.41
N VAL A 125 1.60 2.20 7.50
CA VAL A 125 0.58 2.22 6.45
C VAL A 125 1.22 1.84 5.13
N HIS A 126 1.32 0.53 4.89
CA HIS A 126 1.81 -0.04 3.63
C HIS A 126 1.28 -1.46 3.44
N GLY A 127 1.32 -1.95 2.21
CA GLY A 127 1.00 -3.33 1.87
C GLY A 127 1.45 -3.65 0.44
N ALA A 128 1.32 -4.92 0.06
CA ALA A 128 1.68 -5.37 -1.28
C ALA A 128 0.57 -5.06 -2.29
N LEU A 129 0.99 -4.89 -3.55
CA LEU A 129 0.11 -4.83 -4.71
C LEU A 129 0.62 -5.88 -5.71
N VAL A 130 -0.13 -6.96 -5.88
CA VAL A 130 0.22 -8.07 -6.78
C VAL A 130 -0.61 -7.96 -8.05
N ILE A 131 0.08 -7.90 -9.19
CA ILE A 131 -0.52 -7.82 -10.52
C ILE A 131 -0.27 -9.13 -11.24
N LEU A 132 -1.31 -9.95 -11.31
CA LEU A 132 -1.32 -11.22 -12.01
C LEU A 132 -1.40 -11.01 -13.53
N PRO A 133 -0.98 -11.99 -14.36
CA PRO A 133 -1.18 -11.95 -15.80
C PRO A 133 -2.66 -11.82 -16.17
N LYS A 134 -2.95 -11.37 -17.40
CA LYS A 134 -4.31 -11.40 -17.96
C LYS A 134 -4.89 -12.81 -17.95
N PRO A 135 -6.23 -12.97 -17.88
CA PRO A 135 -6.86 -14.26 -18.11
C PRO A 135 -6.37 -14.88 -19.44
N GLY A 136 -6.01 -16.17 -19.42
CA GLY A 136 -5.50 -16.88 -20.60
C GLY A 136 -4.03 -16.62 -20.96
N VAL A 137 -3.35 -15.67 -20.29
CA VAL A 137 -1.92 -15.42 -20.50
C VAL A 137 -1.12 -16.07 -19.37
N PRO A 138 -0.26 -17.07 -19.64
CA PRO A 138 0.56 -17.69 -18.60
C PRO A 138 1.72 -16.78 -18.18
N TYR A 139 2.36 -17.12 -17.06
CA TYR A 139 3.67 -16.59 -16.72
C TYR A 139 4.71 -16.99 -17.79
N PRO A 140 5.79 -16.22 -17.97
CA PRO A 140 6.89 -16.60 -18.86
C PRO A 140 7.77 -17.75 -18.28
N PHE A 141 7.31 -18.38 -17.21
CA PHE A 141 7.94 -19.49 -16.50
C PHE A 141 6.84 -20.45 -16.00
N PRO A 142 7.18 -21.71 -15.65
CA PRO A 142 6.21 -22.68 -15.12
C PRO A 142 5.45 -22.11 -13.93
N ALA A 143 4.13 -22.30 -13.89
CA ALA A 143 3.29 -21.78 -12.83
C ALA A 143 3.79 -22.26 -11.45
N PRO A 144 4.06 -21.34 -10.50
CA PRO A 144 4.57 -21.72 -9.20
C PRO A 144 3.53 -22.52 -8.42
N HIS A 145 3.98 -23.52 -7.67
CA HIS A 145 3.11 -24.30 -6.77
C HIS A 145 2.44 -23.41 -5.71
N LYS A 146 3.14 -22.36 -5.26
CA LYS A 146 2.66 -21.41 -4.26
C LYS A 146 3.36 -20.06 -4.44
N GLU A 147 2.62 -18.99 -4.21
CA GLU A 147 3.14 -17.63 -4.12
C GLU A 147 2.96 -17.11 -2.68
N VAL A 148 3.98 -16.45 -2.13
CA VAL A 148 3.94 -15.88 -0.78
C VAL A 148 4.45 -14.45 -0.83
N VAL A 149 3.66 -13.53 -0.28
CA VAL A 149 4.05 -12.12 -0.17
C VAL A 149 4.98 -11.96 1.03
N VAL A 150 6.19 -11.45 0.79
CA VAL A 150 7.17 -11.09 1.84
C VAL A 150 7.37 -9.58 1.80
N ILE A 151 7.00 -8.91 2.89
CA ILE A 151 7.18 -7.46 3.05
C ILE A 151 8.31 -7.22 4.04
N LEU A 152 9.34 -6.50 3.60
CA LEU A 152 10.43 -6.05 4.44
C LEU A 152 10.10 -4.64 4.94
N GLY A 153 10.31 -4.41 6.24
CA GLY A 153 9.98 -3.14 6.86
C GLY A 153 10.71 -2.96 8.18
N GLU A 154 10.58 -1.75 8.72
CA GLU A 154 11.21 -1.35 9.97
C GLU A 154 10.17 -1.16 11.06
N TRP A 155 10.56 -1.50 12.29
CA TRP A 155 9.76 -1.21 13.47
C TRP A 155 10.52 -0.32 14.43
N TRP A 156 9.87 0.77 14.87
CA TRP A 156 10.39 1.70 15.89
C TRP A 156 9.59 1.55 17.17
N LYS A 157 10.23 1.46 18.35
CA LYS A 157 9.47 1.51 19.63
C LYS A 157 8.80 2.86 19.88
N SER A 158 9.44 3.96 19.44
CA SER A 158 8.90 5.32 19.54
C SER A 158 7.83 5.60 18.47
N ASP A 159 7.03 6.62 18.69
CA ASP A 159 6.16 7.19 17.65
C ASP A 159 7.02 7.72 16.49
N VAL A 160 6.67 7.35 15.25
CA VAL A 160 7.49 7.67 14.07
C VAL A 160 7.46 9.16 13.71
N GLU A 161 6.36 9.85 14.02
CA GLU A 161 6.26 11.30 13.85
C GLU A 161 7.13 12.02 14.88
N ALA A 162 7.15 11.53 16.12
CA ALA A 162 8.04 12.09 17.14
C ALA A 162 9.53 11.94 16.74
N VAL A 163 9.90 10.79 16.17
CA VAL A 163 11.26 10.52 15.69
C VAL A 163 11.68 11.48 14.58
N ILE A 164 10.84 11.66 13.55
CA ILE A 164 11.18 12.60 12.45
C ILE A 164 11.16 14.04 12.92
N ASN A 165 10.25 14.44 13.82
CA ASN A 165 10.22 15.79 14.37
C ASN A 165 11.48 16.11 15.20
N GLU A 166 12.00 15.17 15.99
CA GLU A 166 13.29 15.33 16.68
C GLU A 166 14.44 15.45 15.68
N ALA A 167 14.49 14.58 14.66
CA ALA A 167 15.53 14.59 13.64
C ALA A 167 15.57 15.92 12.85
N VAL A 168 14.41 16.40 12.41
CA VAL A 168 14.28 17.70 11.71
C VAL A 168 14.70 18.85 12.62
N LYS A 169 14.29 18.84 13.89
CA LYS A 169 14.65 19.91 14.85
C LYS A 169 16.14 19.94 15.19
N SER A 170 16.76 18.77 15.29
CA SER A 170 18.17 18.63 15.71
C SER A 170 19.16 18.66 14.54
N GLY A 171 18.69 18.46 13.31
CA GLY A 171 19.54 18.35 12.12
C GLY A 171 20.36 17.05 12.05
N VAL A 172 20.18 16.13 13.01
CA VAL A 172 20.86 14.82 13.03
C VAL A 172 19.92 13.71 12.58
N GLY A 173 20.50 12.62 12.07
CA GLY A 173 19.75 11.45 11.63
C GLY A 173 18.89 10.84 12.75
N PRO A 174 17.79 10.15 12.40
CA PRO A 174 16.91 9.57 13.39
C PRO A 174 17.63 8.48 14.22
N LYS A 175 17.57 8.61 15.55
CA LYS A 175 18.28 7.73 16.49
C LYS A 175 17.68 6.33 16.51
N CYS A 176 18.24 5.41 15.72
CA CYS A 176 17.74 4.04 15.58
C CYS A 176 18.17 3.05 16.69
N PHE A 177 18.36 3.49 17.95
CA PHE A 177 18.76 2.59 19.04
C PHE A 177 17.68 1.55 19.43
N ARG A 178 16.44 1.70 18.94
CA ARG A 178 15.30 0.83 19.24
C ARG A 178 14.51 0.42 17.98
N CYS A 179 15.23 0.25 16.86
CA CYS A 179 14.68 -0.20 15.59
C CYS A 179 14.91 -1.71 15.35
N SER A 180 14.06 -2.36 14.56
CA SER A 180 14.35 -3.70 14.00
C SER A 180 13.99 -3.79 12.53
N HIS A 181 14.86 -4.39 11.71
CA HIS A 181 14.71 -4.52 10.24
C HIS A 181 14.10 -5.85 9.76
N HIS A 182 13.68 -6.75 10.67
CA HIS A 182 13.09 -8.05 10.30
C HIS A 182 12.04 -8.50 11.32
N GLN A 183 10.78 -8.70 10.90
CA GLN A 183 9.73 -9.27 11.76
C GLN A 183 8.83 -10.24 10.99
N TRP A 184 9.31 -11.48 10.86
CA TRP A 184 8.45 -12.67 10.77
C TRP A 184 7.59 -12.75 12.05
N PRO A 185 6.32 -13.22 12.01
CA PRO A 185 5.43 -13.10 13.16
C PRO A 185 5.77 -14.12 14.25
N SER A 186 6.75 -13.86 15.12
CA SER A 186 7.01 -14.77 16.25
C SER A 186 7.92 -14.29 17.40
N ARG A 187 8.41 -13.03 17.44
CA ARG A 187 9.01 -12.53 18.69
C ARG A 187 7.96 -11.88 19.58
N THR A 188 7.03 -12.72 20.04
CA THR A 188 6.23 -12.46 21.25
C THR A 188 7.20 -12.34 22.41
N CYS A 189 6.92 -11.44 23.35
CA CYS A 189 7.67 -11.40 24.60
C CYS A 189 7.57 -12.75 25.28
N LEU A 190 8.72 -13.34 25.60
CA LEU A 190 8.81 -14.36 26.65
C LEU A 190 8.67 -13.65 28.00
#